data_AF-A0A7T4T8G3-F1
#
_entry.id   AF-A0A7T4T8G3-F1
#
_cell.length_a   1.000
_cell.length_b   1.000
_cell.length_c   1.000
_cell.angle_alpha   90.00
_cell.angle_beta   90.00
_cell.angle_gamma   90.00
#
_symmetry.space_group_name_H-M   'P 1'
#
loop_
_entity.id
_entity.type
_entity.pdbx_description
1 polymer ?
#
loop_
_entity_poly.entity_id
_entity_poly.type
_entity_poly.pdbx_seq_one_letter_code
_entity_poly.pdbx_strand_id
1 'polypeptide(L)'
;MQELIDILNGGDSAADLAFAKLYFAAWGDRSVRLALNRVAVAEKALIDEGAHFEVAAAVNQSLAGGGSVAQILRERELQLIRQRELSRAERAVFIEAANARRAEAAPILAACAREQLELAQTIAALELEVSAGRVHNRREASLTAMLDAGLTSEQIEAIGGPKPTENELAAQQASLAAMRARMARLKAFAGSAPFFDRTLLGDSTGATNGCQ
;
A
#
# COMPACT_ATOMS: atom_id res chain seq x y z
N MET A 1 -10.49 13.88 15.41
CA MET A 1 -9.04 13.62 15.31
C MET A 1 -8.56 12.69 16.42
N GLN A 2 -9.14 12.75 17.63
CA GLN A 2 -9.11 11.63 18.57
C GLN A 2 -9.47 10.30 17.88
N GLU A 3 -10.49 10.29 17.03
CA GLU A 3 -10.81 9.13 16.16
C GLU A 3 -9.63 8.67 15.29
N LEU A 4 -8.86 9.58 14.69
CA LEU A 4 -7.73 9.21 13.82
C LEU A 4 -6.57 8.61 14.64
N ILE A 5 -6.41 9.03 15.89
CA ILE A 5 -5.44 8.52 16.85
C ILE A 5 -5.94 7.21 17.49
N ASP A 6 -7.24 7.07 17.76
CA ASP A 6 -7.89 5.87 18.30
C ASP A 6 -7.98 4.76 17.25
N ILE A 7 -8.20 5.10 15.97
CA ILE A 7 -8.09 4.23 14.79
C ILE A 7 -6.65 3.68 14.68
N LEU A 8 -5.64 4.50 14.99
CA LEU A 8 -4.23 4.10 14.91
C LEU A 8 -3.71 3.35 16.14
N ASN A 9 -4.19 3.69 17.33
CA ASN A 9 -3.85 3.02 18.58
C ASN A 9 -4.70 1.77 18.81
N GLY A 10 -5.87 1.69 18.18
CA GLY A 10 -6.85 0.61 18.31
C GLY A 10 -6.46 -0.67 17.59
N GLY A 11 -5.59 -0.60 16.58
CA GLY A 11 -4.76 -1.69 16.03
C GLY A 11 -5.43 -2.97 15.49
N ASP A 12 -6.65 -3.29 15.90
CA ASP A 12 -7.25 -4.63 15.80
C ASP A 12 -8.57 -4.65 15.02
N SER A 13 -9.11 -3.48 14.63
CA SER A 13 -10.34 -3.43 13.82
C SER A 13 -10.02 -3.31 12.33
N ALA A 14 -10.63 -4.17 11.51
CA ALA A 14 -10.48 -4.16 10.06
C ALA A 14 -10.92 -2.85 9.40
N ALA A 15 -11.81 -2.09 10.04
CA ALA A 15 -12.30 -0.79 9.56
C ALA A 15 -11.22 0.29 9.63
N ASP A 16 -10.41 0.27 10.69
CA ASP A 16 -9.39 1.28 10.97
C ASP A 16 -8.23 1.20 9.96
N LEU A 17 -7.85 -0.04 9.63
CA LEU A 17 -6.85 -0.35 8.63
C LEU A 17 -7.31 0.07 7.21
N ALA A 18 -8.59 -0.11 6.89
CA ALA A 18 -9.18 0.30 5.62
C ALA A 18 -9.20 1.83 5.46
N PHE A 19 -9.56 2.55 6.53
CA PHE A 19 -9.52 4.01 6.56
C PHE A 19 -8.09 4.53 6.33
N ALA A 20 -7.10 4.02 7.07
CA ALA A 20 -5.71 4.43 6.91
C ALA A 20 -5.22 4.20 5.47
N LYS A 21 -5.49 3.03 4.88
CA LYS A 21 -5.14 2.71 3.49
C LYS A 21 -5.72 3.73 2.50
N LEU A 22 -7.00 4.07 2.62
CA LEU A 22 -7.66 5.05 1.75
C LEU A 22 -7.10 6.46 1.95
N TYR A 23 -6.89 6.88 3.20
CA TYR A 23 -6.37 8.20 3.53
C TYR A 23 -4.97 8.44 2.93
N PHE A 24 -4.06 7.48 3.07
CA PHE A 24 -2.70 7.62 2.54
C PHE A 24 -2.61 7.43 1.04
N ALA A 25 -3.42 6.53 0.46
CA ALA A 25 -3.56 6.43 -0.98
C ALA A 25 -4.02 7.76 -1.60
N ALA A 26 -4.99 8.43 -0.98
CA ALA A 26 -5.47 9.74 -1.40
C ALA A 26 -4.37 10.81 -1.34
N TRP A 27 -3.52 10.81 -0.32
CA TRP A 27 -2.40 11.75 -0.21
C TRP A 27 -1.32 11.59 -1.30
N GLY A 28 -1.12 10.37 -1.81
CA GLY A 28 -0.20 10.11 -2.92
C GLY A 28 -0.74 10.52 -4.30
N ASP A 29 -2.07 10.57 -4.45
CA ASP A 29 -2.74 10.83 -5.72
C ASP A 29 -2.57 12.30 -6.18
N ARG A 30 -2.21 12.48 -7.46
CA ARG A 30 -2.08 13.81 -8.07
C ARG A 30 -3.44 14.50 -8.23
N SER A 31 -4.49 13.74 -8.53
CA SER A 31 -5.85 14.26 -8.71
C SER A 31 -6.42 14.82 -7.40
N VAL A 32 -6.18 14.11 -6.29
CA VAL A 32 -6.54 14.55 -4.94
C VAL A 32 -5.78 15.81 -4.56
N ARG A 33 -4.47 15.89 -4.84
CA ARG A 33 -3.69 17.13 -4.61
C ARG A 33 -4.23 18.33 -5.40
N LEU A 34 -4.63 18.15 -6.65
CA LEU A 34 -5.27 19.20 -7.46
C LEU A 34 -6.67 19.56 -6.94
N ALA A 35 -7.42 18.60 -6.40
CA ALA A 35 -8.68 18.87 -5.73
C ALA A 35 -8.46 19.69 -4.45
N LEU A 36 -7.48 19.33 -3.62
CA LEU A 36 -7.11 20.09 -2.42
C LEU A 36 -6.75 21.53 -2.73
N ASN A 37 -6.00 21.80 -3.81
CA ASN A 37 -5.71 23.17 -4.23
C ASN A 37 -6.98 23.97 -4.59
N ARG A 38 -7.94 23.33 -5.27
CA ARG A 38 -9.23 23.97 -5.60
C ARG A 38 -10.08 24.20 -4.35
N VAL A 39 -10.08 23.25 -3.41
CA VAL A 39 -10.72 23.39 -2.09
C VAL A 39 -10.11 24.57 -1.34
N ALA A 40 -8.78 24.70 -1.28
CA ALA A 40 -8.12 25.82 -0.60
C ALA A 40 -8.49 27.20 -1.19
N VAL A 41 -8.66 27.29 -2.51
CA VAL A 41 -9.14 28.52 -3.17
C VAL A 41 -10.59 28.83 -2.79
N ALA A 42 -11.46 27.81 -2.80
CA ALA A 42 -12.86 27.97 -2.40
C ALA A 42 -13.02 28.30 -0.91
N GLU A 43 -12.22 27.68 -0.03
CA GLU A 43 -12.15 27.99 1.39
C GLU A 43 -11.73 29.45 1.61
N LYS A 44 -10.75 29.95 0.86
CA LYS A 44 -10.33 31.35 0.96
C LYS A 44 -11.47 32.31 0.60
N ALA A 45 -12.21 32.02 -0.47
CA ALA A 45 -13.39 32.82 -0.83
C ALA A 45 -14.50 32.73 0.24
N LEU A 46 -14.68 31.54 0.85
CA LEU A 46 -15.62 31.33 1.94
C LEU A 46 -15.21 32.07 3.21
N ILE A 47 -13.93 32.27 3.49
CA ILE A 47 -13.47 33.06 4.66
C ILE A 47 -13.99 34.49 4.59
N ASP A 48 -13.95 35.11 3.40
CA ASP A 48 -14.40 36.50 3.22
C ASP A 48 -15.92 36.64 3.43
N GLU A 49 -16.72 35.69 2.91
CA GLU A 49 -18.18 35.65 3.18
C GLU A 49 -18.49 35.20 4.62
N GLY A 50 -17.68 34.30 5.17
CA GLY A 50 -17.77 33.75 6.52
C GLY A 50 -17.64 34.82 7.61
N ALA A 51 -16.83 35.86 7.36
CA ALA A 51 -16.71 37.00 8.26
C ALA A 51 -18.06 37.69 8.52
N HIS A 52 -18.93 37.80 7.51
CA HIS A 52 -20.26 38.37 7.68
C HIS A 52 -21.15 37.48 8.56
N PHE A 53 -21.05 36.15 8.43
CA PHE A 53 -21.78 35.21 9.27
C PHE A 53 -21.30 35.23 10.73
N GLU A 54 -19.99 35.32 10.97
CA GLU A 54 -19.43 35.43 12.33
C GLU A 54 -19.88 36.73 13.01
N VAL A 55 -19.91 37.86 12.27
CA VAL A 55 -20.45 39.12 12.79
C VAL A 55 -21.95 39.02 13.06
N ALA A 56 -22.75 38.44 12.16
CA ALA A 56 -24.19 38.26 12.35
C ALA A 56 -24.50 37.35 13.57
N ALA A 57 -23.75 36.27 13.74
CA ALA A 57 -23.85 35.39 14.90
C ALA A 57 -23.50 36.12 16.21
N ALA A 58 -22.41 36.90 16.22
CA ALA A 58 -22.01 37.69 17.36
C ALA A 58 -23.02 38.80 17.71
N VAL A 59 -23.67 39.41 16.72
CA VAL A 59 -24.79 40.36 16.93
C VAL A 59 -25.98 39.66 17.57
N ASN A 60 -26.40 38.50 17.06
CA ASN A 60 -27.51 37.75 17.66
C ASN A 60 -27.23 37.33 19.10
N GLN A 61 -26.00 36.89 19.39
CA GLN A 61 -25.57 36.51 20.74
C GLN A 61 -25.45 37.73 21.67
N SER A 62 -25.02 38.88 21.14
CA SER A 62 -25.02 40.17 21.84
C SER A 62 -26.43 40.59 22.23
N LEU A 63 -27.39 40.49 21.31
CA LEU A 63 -28.80 40.80 21.55
C LEU A 63 -29.43 39.88 22.61
N ALA A 64 -29.04 38.60 22.63
CA ALA A 64 -29.58 37.63 23.59
C ALA A 64 -28.94 37.71 24.99
N GLY A 65 -27.66 38.08 25.09
CA GLY A 65 -26.87 37.97 26.32
C GLY A 65 -26.33 39.28 26.90
N GLY A 66 -26.49 40.42 26.21
CA GLY A 66 -26.10 41.75 26.70
C GLY A 66 -24.61 42.09 26.63
N GLY A 67 -23.76 41.22 26.06
CA GLY A 67 -22.34 41.48 25.83
C GLY A 67 -22.07 42.29 24.56
N SER A 68 -20.92 42.95 24.44
CA SER A 68 -20.55 43.64 23.20
C SER A 68 -20.15 42.64 22.10
N VAL A 69 -20.51 42.93 20.84
CA VAL A 69 -20.15 42.11 19.67
C VAL A 69 -18.63 41.87 19.61
N ALA A 70 -17.83 42.89 19.92
CA ALA A 70 -16.37 42.79 19.94
C ALA A 70 -15.85 41.82 21.01
N GLN A 71 -16.47 41.78 22.19
CA GLN A 71 -16.11 40.83 23.24
C GLN A 71 -16.42 39.40 22.81
N ILE A 72 -17.60 39.16 22.23
CA ILE A 72 -18.03 37.83 21.75
C ILE A 72 -17.08 37.33 20.65
N LEU A 73 -16.73 38.19 19.68
CA LEU A 73 -15.77 37.83 18.63
C LEU A 73 -14.36 37.54 19.19
N ARG A 74 -13.92 38.25 20.24
CA ARG A 74 -12.63 37.98 20.90
C ARG A 74 -12.63 36.65 21.66
N GLU A 75 -13.73 36.28 22.31
CA GLU A 75 -13.89 34.96 22.92
C GLU A 75 -13.87 33.86 21.87
N ARG A 76 -14.55 34.08 20.73
CA ARG A 76 -14.54 33.17 19.58
C ARG A 76 -13.14 33.01 18.98
N GLU A 77 -12.38 34.09 18.83
CA GLU A 77 -10.97 34.06 18.40
C GLU A 77 -10.13 33.16 19.31
N LEU A 78 -10.22 33.35 20.64
CA LEU A 78 -9.48 32.54 21.61
C LEU A 78 -9.85 31.05 21.52
N GLN A 79 -11.13 30.74 21.30
CA GLN A 79 -11.58 29.35 21.08
C GLN A 79 -10.96 28.76 19.81
N LEU A 80 -10.97 29.50 18.69
CA LEU A 80 -10.38 29.06 17.42
C LEU A 80 -8.87 28.87 17.53
N ILE A 81 -8.17 29.76 18.25
CA ILE A 81 -6.73 29.61 18.52
C ILE A 81 -6.47 28.33 19.30
N ARG A 82 -7.22 28.07 20.38
CA ARG A 82 -7.06 26.83 21.17
C ARG A 82 -7.35 25.58 20.34
N GLN A 83 -8.41 25.59 19.52
CA GLN A 83 -8.72 24.47 18.62
C GLN A 83 -7.59 24.22 17.62
N ARG A 84 -7.01 25.30 17.06
CA ARG A 84 -5.87 25.21 16.14
C ARG A 84 -4.63 24.64 16.82
N GLU A 85 -4.34 25.08 18.05
CA GLU A 85 -3.22 24.57 18.84
C GLU A 85 -3.38 23.08 19.16
N LEU A 86 -4.56 22.67 19.60
CA LEU A 86 -4.90 21.26 19.82
C LEU A 86 -4.71 20.43 18.54
N SER A 87 -5.27 20.89 17.41
CA SER A 87 -5.09 20.20 16.12
C SER A 87 -3.64 20.13 15.66
N ARG A 88 -2.81 21.14 15.97
CA ARG A 88 -1.37 21.13 15.69
C ARG A 88 -0.63 20.12 16.55
N ALA A 89 -0.93 20.06 17.84
CA ALA A 89 -0.32 19.11 18.77
C ALA A 89 -0.68 17.67 18.36
N GLU A 90 -1.95 17.40 18.06
CA GLU A 90 -2.41 16.09 17.58
C GLU A 90 -1.72 15.69 16.27
N ARG A 91 -1.61 16.62 15.32
CA ARG A 91 -0.88 16.38 14.07
C ARG A 91 0.60 16.07 14.30
N ALA A 92 1.26 16.75 15.25
CA ALA A 92 2.66 16.49 15.57
C ALA A 92 2.84 15.07 16.10
N VAL A 93 2.00 14.63 17.04
CA VAL A 93 1.99 13.25 17.58
C VAL A 93 1.79 12.22 16.46
N PHE A 94 0.84 12.47 15.56
CA PHE A 94 0.62 11.58 14.41
C PHE A 94 1.84 11.46 13.50
N ILE A 95 2.50 12.59 13.19
CA ILE A 95 3.71 12.61 12.35
C ILE A 95 4.84 11.85 13.04
N GLU A 96 5.03 12.05 14.35
CA GLU A 96 6.04 11.33 15.13
C GLU A 96 5.79 9.82 15.12
N ALA A 97 4.55 9.38 15.37
CA ALA A 97 4.18 7.97 15.32
C ALA A 97 4.40 7.36 13.93
N ALA A 98 4.00 8.06 12.86
CA ALA A 98 4.22 7.61 11.49
C ALA A 98 5.72 7.52 11.14
N ASN A 99 6.53 8.45 11.62
CA ASN A 99 7.98 8.43 11.43
C ASN A 99 8.65 7.29 12.20
N ALA A 100 8.23 7.03 13.45
CA ALA A 100 8.71 5.90 14.23
C ALA A 100 8.42 4.56 13.54
N ARG A 101 7.19 4.36 13.07
CA ARG A 101 6.80 3.16 12.30
C ARG A 101 7.56 3.02 11.00
N ARG A 102 7.84 4.13 10.29
CA ARG A 102 8.70 4.11 9.10
C ARG A 102 10.14 3.70 9.43
N ALA A 103 10.69 4.17 10.55
CA ALA A 103 12.03 3.77 10.99
C ALA A 103 12.09 2.27 11.32
N GLU A 104 11.09 1.74 12.02
CA GLU A 104 10.94 0.30 12.31
C GLU A 104 10.82 -0.54 11.02
N ALA A 105 10.05 -0.06 10.04
CA ALA A 105 9.82 -0.76 8.78
C ALA A 105 10.96 -0.62 7.76
N ALA A 106 11.88 0.35 7.93
CA ALA A 106 12.97 0.61 6.98
C ALA A 106 13.81 -0.63 6.60
N PRO A 107 14.31 -1.47 7.54
CA PRO A 107 15.05 -2.68 7.18
C PRO A 107 14.18 -3.70 6.44
N ILE A 108 12.90 -3.80 6.79
CA ILE A 108 11.95 -4.72 6.14
C ILE A 108 11.68 -4.25 4.70
N LEU A 109 11.50 -2.94 4.49
CA LEU A 109 11.32 -2.35 3.16
C LEU A 109 12.55 -2.56 2.28
N ALA A 110 13.75 -2.44 2.83
CA ALA A 110 15.00 -2.72 2.11
C ALA A 110 15.10 -4.21 1.71
N ALA A 111 14.71 -5.13 2.59
CA ALA A 111 14.62 -6.55 2.27
C ALA A 111 13.56 -6.82 1.18
N CYS A 112 12.37 -6.24 1.31
CA CYS A 112 11.30 -6.37 0.33
C CYS A 112 11.71 -5.83 -1.04
N ALA A 113 12.42 -4.72 -1.10
CA ALA A 113 12.90 -4.13 -2.35
C ALA A 113 13.90 -5.05 -3.07
N ARG A 114 14.82 -5.68 -2.32
CA ARG A 114 15.75 -6.68 -2.87
C ARG A 114 15.00 -7.90 -3.40
N GLU A 115 14.09 -8.45 -2.60
CA GLU A 115 13.28 -9.61 -3.01
C GLU A 115 12.42 -9.29 -4.25
N GLN A 116 11.83 -8.08 -4.34
CA GLN A 116 11.08 -7.66 -5.52
C GLN A 116 11.95 -7.60 -6.78
N LEU A 117 13.21 -7.14 -6.66
CA LEU A 117 14.14 -7.08 -7.78
C LEU A 117 14.55 -8.49 -8.24
N GLU A 118 14.84 -9.38 -7.31
CA GLU A 118 15.13 -10.79 -7.59
C GLU A 118 13.94 -11.47 -8.27
N LEU A 119 12.72 -11.32 -7.72
CA LEU A 119 11.50 -11.86 -8.30
C LEU A 119 11.22 -11.31 -9.69
N ALA A 120 11.47 -10.02 -9.94
CA ALA A 120 11.28 -9.44 -11.26
C ALA A 120 12.18 -10.10 -12.31
N GLN A 121 13.42 -10.41 -11.95
CA GLN A 121 14.37 -11.08 -12.85
C GLN A 121 14.01 -12.56 -13.06
N THR A 122 13.69 -13.29 -11.99
CA THR A 122 13.37 -14.71 -12.08
C THR A 122 12.04 -14.95 -12.80
N ILE A 123 11.01 -14.16 -12.53
CA ILE A 123 9.73 -14.22 -13.24
C ILE A 123 9.94 -13.99 -14.74
N ALA A 124 10.68 -12.94 -15.11
CA ALA A 124 10.93 -12.66 -16.53
C ALA A 124 11.72 -13.79 -17.23
N ALA A 125 12.71 -14.38 -16.54
CA ALA A 125 13.47 -15.52 -17.07
C ALA A 125 12.60 -16.77 -17.26
N LEU A 126 11.84 -17.16 -16.25
CA LEU A 126 10.92 -18.30 -16.31
C LEU A 126 9.78 -18.08 -17.31
N GLU A 127 9.24 -16.87 -17.42
CA GLU A 127 8.27 -16.53 -18.45
C GLU A 127 8.86 -16.71 -19.85
N LEU A 128 10.11 -16.34 -20.08
CA LEU A 128 10.77 -16.53 -21.37
C LEU A 128 11.05 -18.01 -21.68
N GLU A 129 11.29 -18.83 -20.66
CA GLU A 129 11.41 -20.29 -20.82
C GLU A 129 10.05 -20.94 -21.14
N VAL A 130 8.98 -20.54 -20.46
CA VAL A 130 7.64 -21.13 -20.57
C VAL A 130 6.86 -20.61 -21.80
N SER A 131 6.90 -19.30 -22.08
CA SER A 131 6.03 -18.65 -23.08
C SER A 131 6.56 -18.70 -24.51
N ALA A 132 7.87 -18.86 -24.70
CA ALA A 132 8.47 -18.70 -26.01
C ALA A 132 8.23 -19.87 -26.99
N GLY A 133 7.26 -20.75 -26.72
CA GLY A 133 7.09 -22.02 -27.45
C GLY A 133 8.32 -22.92 -27.39
N ARG A 134 9.42 -22.50 -26.74
CA ARG A 134 10.72 -23.20 -26.71
C ARG A 134 10.60 -24.53 -26.00
N VAL A 135 9.76 -24.62 -24.98
CA VAL A 135 9.50 -25.88 -24.27
C VAL A 135 8.77 -26.86 -25.18
N HIS A 136 7.70 -26.43 -25.86
CA HIS A 136 6.94 -27.28 -26.77
C HIS A 136 7.78 -27.66 -28.00
N ASN A 137 8.43 -26.69 -28.62
CA ASN A 137 9.31 -26.87 -29.77
C ASN A 137 10.55 -27.69 -29.44
N ARG A 138 11.16 -27.57 -28.24
CA ARG A 138 12.27 -28.43 -27.82
C ARG A 138 11.81 -29.85 -27.56
N ARG A 139 10.62 -30.03 -26.97
CA ARG A 139 10.05 -31.36 -26.72
C ARG A 139 9.75 -32.06 -28.03
N GLU A 140 9.09 -31.39 -28.96
CA GLU A 140 8.84 -31.91 -30.31
C GLU A 140 10.14 -32.20 -31.05
N ALA A 141 11.10 -31.25 -31.09
CA ALA A 141 12.39 -31.47 -31.75
C ALA A 141 13.18 -32.64 -31.14
N SER A 142 13.13 -32.81 -29.81
CA SER A 142 13.78 -33.93 -29.13
C SER A 142 13.07 -35.26 -29.40
N LEU A 143 11.74 -35.24 -29.46
CA LEU A 143 10.95 -36.41 -29.84
C LEU A 143 11.28 -36.83 -31.29
N THR A 144 11.32 -35.88 -32.22
CA THR A 144 11.69 -36.14 -33.62
C THR A 144 13.11 -36.70 -33.72
N ALA A 145 14.09 -36.11 -33.02
CA ALA A 145 15.46 -36.61 -33.03
C ALA A 145 15.60 -38.03 -32.44
N MET A 146 14.81 -38.38 -31.42
CA MET A 146 14.78 -39.73 -30.85
C MET A 146 14.16 -40.74 -31.83
N LEU A 147 13.08 -40.36 -32.51
CA LEU A 147 12.45 -41.18 -33.55
C LEU A 147 13.38 -41.37 -34.75
N ASP A 148 14.07 -40.32 -35.19
CA ASP A 148 15.06 -40.36 -36.28
C ASP A 148 16.28 -41.23 -35.94
N ALA A 149 16.63 -41.33 -34.65
CA ALA A 149 17.65 -42.25 -34.15
C ALA A 149 17.19 -43.72 -34.09
N GLY A 150 15.94 -44.01 -34.46
CA GLY A 150 15.39 -45.37 -34.53
C GLY A 150 14.84 -45.90 -33.20
N LEU A 151 14.63 -45.05 -32.20
CA LEU A 151 14.00 -45.44 -30.94
C LEU A 151 12.49 -45.65 -31.14
N THR A 152 11.94 -46.74 -30.61
CA THR A 152 10.49 -46.96 -30.60
C THR A 152 9.82 -46.17 -29.48
N SER A 153 8.51 -45.92 -29.59
CA SER A 153 7.74 -45.19 -28.57
C SER A 153 7.87 -45.81 -27.16
N GLU A 154 7.87 -47.15 -27.08
CA GLU A 154 8.06 -47.88 -25.82
C GLU A 154 9.46 -47.66 -25.22
N GLN A 155 10.50 -47.57 -26.06
CA GLN A 155 11.86 -47.26 -25.62
C GLN A 155 11.95 -45.80 -25.14
N ILE A 156 11.33 -44.86 -25.84
CA ILE A 156 11.32 -43.44 -25.44
C ILE A 156 10.63 -43.26 -24.08
N GLU A 157 9.51 -43.94 -23.85
CA GLU A 157 8.84 -43.94 -22.54
C GLU A 157 9.69 -44.59 -21.45
N ALA A 158 10.37 -45.70 -21.73
CA ALA A 158 11.24 -46.39 -20.78
C ALA A 158 12.42 -45.54 -20.31
N ILE A 159 12.92 -44.61 -21.15
CA ILE A 159 14.04 -43.71 -20.81
C ILE A 159 13.53 -42.39 -20.17
N GLY A 160 12.21 -42.21 -20.04
CA GLY A 160 11.59 -41.07 -19.36
C GLY A 160 11.14 -39.93 -20.28
N GLY A 161 11.14 -40.12 -21.60
CA GLY A 161 10.62 -39.19 -22.60
C GLY A 161 11.34 -37.83 -22.67
N PRO A 162 11.04 -37.01 -23.70
CA PRO A 162 11.61 -35.68 -23.83
C PRO A 162 11.03 -34.72 -22.78
N LYS A 163 11.94 -34.06 -22.05
CA LYS A 163 11.62 -33.05 -21.04
C LYS A 163 11.39 -31.65 -21.66
N PRO A 164 10.58 -30.79 -21.02
CA PRO A 164 9.83 -31.05 -19.80
C PRO A 164 8.51 -31.80 -20.06
N THR A 165 8.14 -32.66 -19.11
CA THR A 165 6.85 -33.35 -19.06
C THR A 165 5.71 -32.37 -18.75
N GLU A 166 4.45 -32.77 -18.97
CA GLU A 166 3.28 -31.95 -18.60
C GLU A 166 3.28 -31.60 -17.10
N ASN A 167 3.71 -32.52 -16.25
CA ASN A 167 3.85 -32.30 -14.81
C ASN A 167 4.95 -31.27 -14.49
N GLU A 168 6.10 -31.31 -15.18
CA GLU A 168 7.17 -30.33 -15.02
C GLU A 168 6.72 -28.94 -15.50
N LEU A 169 5.94 -28.85 -16.59
CA LEU A 169 5.37 -27.60 -17.09
C LEU A 169 4.31 -27.04 -16.12
N ALA A 170 3.43 -27.88 -15.59
CA ALA A 170 2.45 -27.49 -14.58
C ALA A 170 3.14 -26.99 -13.29
N ALA A 171 4.22 -27.67 -12.86
CA ALA A 171 5.03 -27.22 -11.72
C ALA A 171 5.71 -25.86 -11.97
N GLN A 172 6.23 -25.62 -13.18
CA GLN A 172 6.80 -24.33 -13.56
C GLN A 172 5.75 -23.21 -13.56
N GLN A 173 4.55 -23.49 -14.09
CA GLN A 173 3.43 -22.52 -14.08
C GLN A 173 2.94 -22.22 -12.65
N ALA A 174 2.84 -23.23 -11.80
CA ALA A 174 2.49 -23.06 -10.38
C ALA A 174 3.55 -22.21 -9.65
N SER A 175 4.83 -22.46 -9.93
CA SER A 175 5.95 -21.66 -9.40
C SER A 175 5.87 -20.20 -9.84
N LEU A 176 5.60 -19.93 -11.13
CA LEU A 176 5.37 -18.58 -11.65
C LEU A 176 4.18 -17.88 -10.96
N ALA A 177 3.06 -18.58 -10.78
CA ALA A 177 1.89 -18.04 -10.09
C ALA A 177 2.22 -17.69 -8.63
N ALA A 178 2.94 -18.55 -7.92
CA ALA A 178 3.38 -18.31 -6.55
C ALA A 178 4.33 -17.09 -6.45
N MET A 179 5.30 -16.97 -7.35
CA MET A 179 6.21 -15.82 -7.41
C MET A 179 5.49 -14.51 -7.70
N ARG A 180 4.53 -14.50 -8.65
CA ARG A 180 3.70 -13.32 -8.92
C ARG A 180 2.84 -12.94 -7.72
N ALA A 181 2.25 -13.91 -7.03
CA ALA A 181 1.48 -13.67 -5.82
C ALA A 181 2.36 -13.13 -4.67
N ARG A 182 3.62 -13.58 -4.56
CA ARG A 182 4.59 -13.02 -3.61
C ARG A 182 4.95 -11.58 -3.97
N MET A 183 5.23 -11.30 -5.24
CA MET A 183 5.52 -9.95 -5.72
C MET A 183 4.36 -8.97 -5.44
N ALA A 184 3.11 -9.40 -5.65
CA ALA A 184 1.92 -8.61 -5.35
C ALA A 184 1.81 -8.28 -3.85
N ARG A 185 2.07 -9.26 -2.98
CA ARG A 185 2.11 -9.07 -1.52
C ARG A 185 3.18 -8.08 -1.08
N LEU A 186 4.40 -8.18 -1.62
CA LEU A 186 5.47 -7.23 -1.31
C LEU A 186 5.12 -5.80 -1.76
N LYS A 187 4.46 -5.64 -2.92
CA LYS A 187 3.96 -4.35 -3.39
C LYS A 187 2.85 -3.81 -2.49
N ALA A 188 1.92 -4.65 -2.05
CA ALA A 188 0.85 -4.27 -1.14
C ALA A 188 1.40 -3.84 0.23
N PHE A 189 2.41 -4.54 0.76
CA PHE A 189 3.12 -4.13 1.98
C PHE A 189 3.76 -2.75 1.82
N ALA A 190 4.54 -2.52 0.75
CA ALA A 190 5.14 -1.20 0.49
C ALA A 190 4.07 -0.10 0.31
N GLY A 191 2.94 -0.43 -0.33
CA GLY A 191 1.79 0.45 -0.53
C GLY A 191 0.97 0.73 0.74
N SER A 192 1.14 -0.05 1.80
CA SER A 192 0.48 0.16 3.10
C SER A 192 1.18 1.19 3.99
N ALA A 193 2.16 1.92 3.43
CA ALA A 193 2.77 3.07 4.08
C ALA A 193 1.70 4.06 4.57
N PRO A 194 1.96 4.78 5.68
CA PRO A 194 3.18 4.82 6.48
C PRO A 194 3.18 3.85 7.68
N PHE A 195 2.11 3.08 7.88
CA PHE A 195 1.98 2.17 9.02
C PHE A 195 2.44 0.74 8.73
N PHE A 196 2.57 0.38 7.45
CA PHE A 196 3.19 -0.87 7.01
C PHE A 196 2.55 -2.13 7.61
N ASP A 197 1.50 -2.60 6.97
CA ASP A 197 0.71 -3.77 7.36
C ASP A 197 1.51 -5.07 7.17
N ARG A 198 2.17 -5.52 8.25
CA ARG A 198 3.03 -6.71 8.25
C ARG A 198 2.30 -8.00 7.93
N THR A 199 0.98 -8.06 8.13
CA THR A 199 0.18 -9.27 7.83
C THR A 199 0.22 -9.61 6.33
N LEU A 200 0.44 -8.61 5.47
CA LEU A 200 0.55 -8.76 4.02
C LEU A 200 1.80 -9.55 3.59
N LEU A 201 2.83 -9.64 4.44
CA LEU A 201 4.05 -10.37 4.15
C LEU A 201 3.93 -11.87 4.42
N GLY A 202 2.91 -12.31 5.18
CA GLY A 202 2.75 -13.70 5.62
C GLY A 202 3.87 -14.19 6.57
N ASP A 203 3.69 -15.38 7.16
CA ASP A 203 4.60 -15.94 8.17
C ASP A 203 6.03 -16.27 7.68
N SER A 204 6.32 -16.13 6.39
CA SER A 204 7.62 -16.50 5.81
C SER A 204 8.75 -15.51 6.07
N THR A 205 8.49 -14.35 6.70
CA THR A 205 9.56 -13.44 7.16
C THR A 205 10.05 -13.72 8.59
N GLY A 206 9.56 -14.80 9.23
CA GLY A 206 9.94 -15.19 10.60
C GLY A 206 11.05 -16.22 10.73
N ALA A 207 11.64 -16.73 9.64
CA ALA A 207 12.53 -17.90 9.68
C ALA A 207 14.02 -17.63 9.32
N THR A 208 14.54 -16.42 9.53
CA THR A 208 15.99 -16.16 9.41
C THR A 208 16.57 -15.26 10.50
N ASN A 209 16.03 -15.30 11.73
CA ASN A 209 16.77 -14.88 12.92
C ASN A 209 16.47 -15.84 14.08
N GLY A 210 17.03 -17.04 13.94
CA GLY A 210 17.20 -18.00 15.03
C GLY A 210 18.62 -18.53 14.96
N CYS A 211 19.59 -17.72 15.37
CA CYS A 211 20.92 -18.17 15.80
C CYS A 211 21.54 -17.10 16.70
N GLN A 212 21.49 -17.42 18.01
CA GLN A 212 22.20 -16.85 19.16
C GLN A 212 21.64 -15.57 19.78
#